data_AF-A0A8T3ZAL0-F1
#
_entry.id   AF-A0A8T3ZAL0-F1
#
_cell.length_a   1.000
_cell.length_b   1.000
_cell.length_c   1.000
_cell.angle_alpha   90.00
_cell.angle_beta   90.00
_cell.angle_gamma   90.00
#
_symmetry.space_group_name_H-M   'P 1'
#
loop_
_entity.id
_entity.type
_entity.pdbx_description
1 polymer ?
#
loop_
_entity_poly.entity_id
_entity_poly.type
_entity_poly.pdbx_seq_one_letter_code
_entity_poly.pdbx_strand_id
1 'polypeptide(L)' 'MDIVESSWKAQKWLENKAKNVGSGRYGRVLKMARKPTNDEYVKVLQITSIGIILVGLLGFTVYYIFTQAPGFFQGLFG' A
#
# COMPACT_ATOMS: atom_id res chain seq x y z
N MET A 1 42.13 14.90 15.40
CA MET A 1 41.03 14.80 16.39
C MET A 1 39.68 15.28 15.80
N ASP A 2 39.62 15.66 14.53
CA ASP A 2 38.45 16.31 13.91
C ASP A 2 37.30 15.36 13.50
N ILE A 3 37.60 14.09 13.20
CA ILE A 3 36.57 13.13 12.71
C ILE A 3 35.62 12.72 13.85
N VAL A 4 36.15 12.60 15.08
CA VAL A 4 35.36 12.23 16.28
C VAL A 4 34.38 13.36 16.65
N GLU A 5 34.80 14.61 16.49
CA GLU A 5 34.00 15.78 16.83
C GLU A 5 32.90 16.05 15.79
N SER A 6 33.20 15.81 14.51
CA SER A 6 32.20 15.82 13.43
C SER A 6 31.12 14.74 13.64
N SER A 7 31.55 13.54 14.07
CA SER A 7 30.63 12.44 14.39
C SER A 7 29.72 12.75 15.59
N TRP A 8 30.24 13.46 16.61
CA TRP A 8 29.45 13.91 17.76
C TRP A 8 28.38 14.96 17.38
N LYS A 9 28.68 15.86 16.43
CA LYS A 9 27.71 16.86 15.93
C LYS A 9 26.63 16.22 15.07
N ALA A 10 26.98 15.24 14.23
CA ALA A 10 26.03 14.48 13.44
C ALA A 10 25.07 13.65 14.31
N GLN A 11 25.58 13.03 15.38
CA GLN A 11 24.76 12.29 16.35
C GLN A 11 23.79 13.21 17.10
N LYS A 12 24.25 14.37 17.62
CA LYS A 12 23.38 15.32 18.34
C LYS A 12 22.23 15.85 17.46
N TRP A 13 22.48 16.09 16.17
CA TRP A 13 21.44 16.54 15.26
C TRP A 13 20.40 15.46 14.96
N LEU A 14 20.84 14.21 14.76
CA LEU A 14 19.94 13.07 14.58
C LEU A 14 19.14 12.75 15.86
N GLU A 15 19.79 12.77 17.03
CA GLU A 15 19.13 12.50 18.32
C GLU A 15 18.04 13.56 18.62
N ASN A 16 18.35 14.83 18.40
CA ASN A 16 17.39 15.92 18.63
C ASN A 16 16.23 15.91 17.63
N LYS A 17 16.46 15.49 16.39
CA LYS A 17 15.40 15.33 15.39
C LYS A 17 14.55 14.09 15.70
N ALA A 18 15.16 12.97 16.08
CA ALA A 18 14.46 11.74 16.47
C ALA A 18 13.59 11.93 17.72
N LYS A 19 14.07 12.66 18.74
CA LYS A 19 13.31 12.97 19.97
C LYS A 19 12.02 13.75 19.69
N ASN A 20 12.02 14.62 18.68
CA ASN A 20 10.87 15.48 18.35
C ASN A 20 9.97 14.92 17.22
N VAL A 21 10.49 14.02 16.38
CA VAL A 21 9.76 13.40 15.26
C VAL A 21 8.65 12.43 15.73
N GLY A 22 8.67 11.97 16.98
CA GLY A 22 7.67 11.04 17.52
C GLY A 22 6.56 11.64 18.39
N SER A 23 6.59 12.95 18.69
CA SER A 23 5.75 13.59 19.72
C SER A 23 4.91 14.78 19.24
N GLY A 24 5.03 15.17 17.96
CA GLY A 24 4.16 16.18 17.36
C GLY A 24 2.68 15.76 17.30
N ARG A 25 1.80 16.70 16.90
CA ARG A 25 0.33 16.51 16.84
C ARG A 25 -0.09 15.18 16.17
N TYR A 26 0.51 14.84 15.03
CA TYR A 26 0.21 13.62 14.27
C TYR A 26 0.78 12.34 14.90
N GLY A 27 1.92 12.41 15.58
CA GLY A 27 2.47 11.28 16.32
C GLY A 27 1.56 10.86 17.49
N ARG A 28 0.90 11.83 18.13
CA ARG A 28 -0.12 11.56 19.16
C ARG A 28 -1.37 10.89 18.57
N VAL A 29 -1.81 11.31 17.37
CA VAL A 29 -2.94 10.69 16.66
C VAL A 29 -2.65 9.25 16.30
N LEU A 30 -1.48 8.95 15.72
CA LEU A 30 -1.06 7.57 15.41
C LEU A 30 -0.95 6.69 16.65
N LYS A 31 -0.52 7.25 17.80
CA LYS A 31 -0.48 6.52 19.09
C LYS A 31 -1.87 6.26 19.67
N MET A 32 -2.87 7.11 19.38
CA MET A 32 -4.26 6.92 19.80
C MET A 32 -5.05 6.01 18.84
N ALA A 33 -4.55 5.76 17.63
CA ALA A 33 -5.20 4.87 16.68
C ALA A 33 -5.20 3.42 17.20
N ARG A 34 -6.34 2.75 17.05
CA ARG A 34 -6.50 1.32 17.34
C ARG A 34 -5.70 0.52 16.32
N LYS A 35 -4.71 -0.26 16.77
CA LYS A 35 -4.07 -1.26 15.90
C LYS A 35 -5.08 -2.40 15.65
N PRO A 36 -5.30 -2.82 14.40
CA PRO A 36 -6.23 -3.89 14.11
C PRO A 36 -5.72 -5.19 14.73
N THR A 37 -6.64 -6.01 15.23
CA THR A 37 -6.34 -7.41 15.57
C THR A 37 -6.14 -8.23 14.29
N ASN A 38 -5.45 -9.38 14.39
CA ASN A 38 -5.24 -10.25 13.24
C ASN A 38 -6.59 -10.67 12.61
N ASP A 39 -7.60 -10.98 13.43
CA ASP A 39 -8.91 -11.41 12.93
C ASP A 39 -9.65 -10.29 12.18
N GLU A 40 -9.60 -9.06 12.69
CA GLU A 40 -10.17 -7.89 12.00
C GLU A 40 -9.46 -7.63 10.67
N TYR A 41 -8.12 -7.71 10.66
CA TYR A 41 -7.33 -7.52 9.47
C TYR A 41 -7.65 -8.57 8.39
N VAL A 42 -7.69 -9.86 8.78
CA VAL A 42 -7.97 -10.95 7.84
C VAL A 42 -9.38 -10.84 7.26
N LYS A 43 -10.39 -10.50 8.07
CA LYS A 43 -11.77 -10.30 7.58
C LYS A 43 -11.86 -9.20 6.53
N VAL A 44 -11.24 -8.05 6.79
CA VAL A 44 -11.22 -6.94 5.82
C VAL A 44 -10.49 -7.35 4.55
N LEU A 45 -9.31 -7.97 4.68
CA LEU A 45 -8.51 -8.45 3.56
C LEU A 45 -9.27 -9.44 2.67
N GLN A 46 -10.05 -10.35 3.26
CA GLN A 46 -10.88 -11.30 2.52
C GLN A 46 -11.94 -10.59 1.68
N ILE A 47 -12.68 -9.65 2.27
CA ILE A 47 -13.75 -8.93 1.56
C ILE A 47 -13.15 -8.06 0.43
N THR A 48 -12.06 -7.34 0.73
CA THR A 48 -11.39 -6.49 -0.26
C THR A 48 -10.79 -7.31 -1.40
N SER A 49 -10.15 -8.45 -1.11
CA SER A 49 -9.55 -9.29 -2.15
C SER A 49 -10.61 -9.89 -3.08
N ILE A 50 -11.75 -10.34 -2.53
CA ILE A 50 -12.90 -10.79 -3.34
C ILE A 50 -13.40 -9.66 -4.25
N GLY A 51 -13.54 -8.44 -3.72
CA GLY A 51 -13.95 -7.27 -4.52
C GLY A 51 -13.01 -6.97 -5.68
N ILE A 52 -11.69 -6.97 -5.43
CA ILE A 52 -10.67 -6.73 -6.46
C ILE A 52 -10.73 -7.82 -7.54
N ILE A 53 -10.87 -9.09 -7.14
CA ILE A 53 -10.97 -10.21 -8.09
C ILE A 53 -12.21 -10.07 -8.96
N LEU A 54 -13.37 -9.77 -8.38
CA LEU A 54 -14.62 -9.62 -9.14
C LEU A 54 -14.54 -8.49 -10.16
N VAL A 55 -14.07 -7.30 -9.74
CA VAL A 55 -13.94 -6.15 -10.63
C VAL A 55 -12.89 -6.41 -11.71
N GLY A 56 -11.76 -7.01 -11.34
CA GLY A 56 -10.67 -7.36 -12.26
C GLY A 56 -11.13 -8.39 -13.30
N LEU A 57 -11.84 -9.43 -12.88
CA LEU A 57 -12.41 -10.43 -13.80
C LEU A 57 -13.46 -9.82 -14.72
N LEU A 58 -14.36 -8.98 -14.22
CA LEU A 58 -15.37 -8.35 -15.06
C LEU A 58 -14.72 -7.47 -16.14
N GLY A 59 -13.77 -6.61 -15.76
CA GLY A 59 -13.01 -5.80 -16.71
C GLY A 59 -12.22 -6.66 -17.70
N PHE A 60 -11.59 -7.74 -17.22
CA PHE A 60 -10.85 -8.68 -18.06
C PHE A 60 -11.76 -9.42 -19.05
N THR A 61 -12.94 -9.86 -18.62
CA THR A 61 -13.93 -10.52 -19.49
C THR A 61 -14.38 -9.59 -20.61
N VAL A 62 -14.69 -8.33 -20.29
CA VAL A 62 -15.05 -7.34 -21.32
C VAL A 62 -13.89 -7.15 -22.30
N TYR A 63 -12.66 -6.93 -21.80
CA TYR A 63 -11.49 -6.81 -22.66
C TYR A 63 -11.29 -8.04 -23.56
N TYR A 64 -11.39 -9.24 -22.99
CA TYR A 64 -11.18 -10.49 -23.71
C TYR A 64 -12.20 -10.66 -24.84
N ILE A 65 -13.48 -10.36 -24.58
CA ILE A 65 -14.53 -10.38 -25.60
C ILE A 65 -14.20 -9.36 -26.70
N PHE A 66 -13.91 -8.11 -26.38
CA PHE A 66 -13.63 -7.09 -27.40
C PHE A 66 -12.38 -7.38 -28.23
N THR A 67 -11.36 -8.00 -27.65
CA THR A 67 -10.09 -8.27 -28.33
C THR A 67 -10.15 -9.53 -29.19
N GLN A 68 -10.85 -10.58 -28.73
CA GLN A 68 -10.96 -11.85 -29.45
C GLN A 68 -12.19 -11.92 -30.37
N ALA A 69 -13.22 -11.09 -30.16
CA ALA A 69 -14.41 -11.04 -31.00
C ALA A 69 -14.13 -10.82 -32.49
N PRO A 70 -13.31 -9.85 -32.94
CA PRO A 70 -13.10 -9.68 -34.37
C PRO A 70 -12.43 -10.90 -35.03
N GLY A 71 -11.49 -11.57 -34.35
CA GLY A 71 -10.86 -12.79 -34.84
C GLY A 71 -11.76 -14.03 -34.81
N PHE A 72 -12.60 -14.16 -33.78
CA PHE A 72 -13.55 -15.27 -33.65
C PHE A 72 -14.74 -15.14 -34.61
N PHE A 73 -15.30 -13.94 -34.80
CA PHE A 73 -16.38 -13.70 -35.75
C PHE A 73 -15.94 -13.91 -37.21
N GLN A 74 -14.71 -13.51 -37.58
CA GLN A 74 -14.16 -13.81 -38.90
C GLN A 74 -13.96 -15.31 -39.15
N GLY A 75 -13.57 -16.08 -38.13
CA GLY A 75 -13.39 -17.53 -38.24
C GLY A 75 -14.68 -18.36 -38.19
N LEU A 76 -15.81 -17.76 -37.81
CA LEU A 76 -17.11 -18.44 -37.65
C LEU A 76 -18.13 -18.01 -38.72
N PHE A 77 -18.00 -16.81 -39.29
CA PHE A 77 -18.79 -16.31 -40.42
C PHE A 77 -18.00 -16.24 -41.75
N GLY A 78 -16.78 -16.80 -41.78
CA GLY A 78 -15.96 -17.01 -42.99
C GLY A 78 -15.93 -18.48 -43.39
#